data_AF-V5II27-F1
#
_entry.id   AF-V5II27-F1
#
_cell.length_a   1.000
_cell.length_b   1.000
_cell.length_c   1.000
_cell.angle_alpha   90.00
_cell.angle_beta   90.00
_cell.angle_gamma   90.00
#
_symmetry.space_group_name_H-M   'P 1'
#
loop_
_entity.id
_entity.type
_entity.pdbx_description
1 polymer ?
#
loop_
_entity_poly.entity_id
_entity_poly.type
_entity_poly.pdbx_seq_one_letter_code
_entity_poly.pdbx_strand_id
1 'polypeptide(L)'
;MPVVKRLRGYCDILNFRPIHFQETLPNNICCSVCDVIPELLLGLPCGHKYCGACYDQIASQRPARCPLDQVGYGCNCVGCNRDRHLDCQCGCVSTIFVLKPALEEKKVRCVNANEGCSFVGSLNTLKEHFQVDCEFHVVTCGRCAEHVPQKKLIEHISDDCRSGRTLSELKKTKDEVGRVIDKLSVAKCATEDNINSVLACTQAYAKVTNDLQTLLEDCLPRIHQAEKQILQRIGSVAVFEPSLEGQRRSSCLLRNFSAKLRNAASYTSDSFNVAGYPLQVGQTFVRGFADQLYIYLSLLTSVRRTTENSSQWPIRKTFFLILVHPEDPGRNIKHAIMPSEVEHVDVYFTRIQRQDE
;
A
#
# COMPACT_ATOMS: atom_id res chain seq x y z
N MET A 1 -33.70 -8.14 36.68
CA MET A 1 -32.45 -8.17 37.49
C MET A 1 -31.64 -6.92 37.17
N PRO A 2 -30.90 -6.35 38.13
CA PRO A 2 -29.94 -5.29 37.87
C PRO A 2 -28.86 -5.74 36.88
N VAL A 3 -28.43 -4.86 35.98
CA VAL A 3 -27.37 -5.16 35.00
C VAL A 3 -26.27 -4.10 35.04
N VAL A 4 -25.03 -4.53 34.84
CA VAL A 4 -23.88 -3.63 34.71
C VAL A 4 -23.54 -3.52 33.23
N LYS A 5 -23.55 -2.31 32.69
CA LYS A 5 -23.17 -2.02 31.31
C LYS A 5 -22.25 -0.80 31.23
N ARG A 6 -21.51 -0.70 30.12
CA ARG A 6 -20.64 0.45 29.81
C ARG A 6 -21.24 1.22 28.64
N LEU A 7 -21.19 2.54 28.72
CA LEU A 7 -21.74 3.43 27.68
C LEU A 7 -20.62 4.06 26.85
N ARG A 8 -20.92 4.44 25.60
CA ARG A 8 -20.03 5.25 24.75
C ARG A 8 -20.81 6.24 23.91
N GLY A 9 -20.44 7.53 23.98
CA GLY A 9 -21.07 8.63 23.24
C GLY A 9 -22.22 9.32 23.99
N TYR A 10 -22.54 8.88 25.20
CA TYR A 10 -23.63 9.45 26.00
C TYR A 10 -23.15 10.64 26.85
N CYS A 11 -22.05 10.46 27.57
CA CYS A 11 -21.44 11.49 28.40
C CYS A 11 -19.95 11.16 28.59
N ASP A 12 -19.05 12.08 28.25
CA ASP A 12 -17.60 11.83 28.28
C ASP A 12 -17.07 11.41 29.64
N ILE A 13 -17.68 11.92 30.70
CA ILE A 13 -17.30 11.65 32.09
C ILE A 13 -17.74 10.24 32.53
N LEU A 14 -18.82 9.71 31.95
CA LEU A 14 -19.36 8.37 32.23
C LEU A 14 -18.96 7.31 31.18
N ASN A 15 -18.36 7.71 30.05
CA ASN A 15 -17.92 6.81 28.98
C ASN A 15 -17.02 5.70 29.55
N PHE A 16 -17.29 4.45 29.15
CA PHE A 16 -16.61 3.22 29.58
C PHE A 16 -16.64 2.88 31.09
N ARG A 17 -17.23 3.73 31.95
CA ARG A 17 -17.44 3.39 33.37
C ARG A 17 -18.53 2.32 33.51
N PRO A 18 -18.43 1.41 34.50
CA PRO A 18 -19.48 0.45 34.79
C PRO A 18 -20.69 1.16 35.42
N ILE A 19 -21.81 1.19 34.70
CA ILE A 19 -23.07 1.77 35.18
C ILE A 19 -23.98 0.65 35.67
N HIS A 20 -24.45 0.75 36.91
CA HIS A 20 -25.35 -0.21 37.54
C HIS A 20 -26.81 0.16 37.30
N PHE A 21 -27.40 -0.36 36.22
CA PHE A 21 -28.83 -0.23 35.94
C PHE A 21 -29.64 -1.08 36.92
N GLN A 22 -30.71 -0.50 37.47
CA GLN A 22 -31.65 -1.18 38.38
C GLN A 22 -32.69 -2.01 37.61
N GLU A 23 -32.85 -1.73 36.32
CA GLU A 23 -33.80 -2.37 35.42
C GLU A 23 -33.08 -3.29 34.43
N THR A 24 -33.83 -4.22 33.82
CA THR A 24 -33.36 -4.97 32.65
C THR A 24 -33.31 -4.07 31.43
N LEU A 25 -32.18 -4.08 30.71
CA LEU A 25 -32.04 -3.41 29.43
C LEU A 25 -32.41 -4.35 28.26
N PRO A 26 -32.87 -3.81 27.12
CA PRO A 26 -33.11 -4.63 25.93
C PRO A 26 -31.86 -5.36 25.45
N ASN A 27 -31.97 -6.64 25.09
CA ASN A 27 -30.84 -7.43 24.59
C ASN A 27 -30.29 -6.93 23.24
N ASN A 28 -31.01 -6.04 22.54
CA ASN A 28 -30.62 -5.53 21.23
C ASN A 28 -29.64 -4.34 21.25
N ILE A 29 -29.36 -3.69 22.39
CA ILE A 29 -28.59 -2.41 22.43
C ILE A 29 -27.09 -2.51 22.77
N CYS A 30 -26.53 -3.70 22.98
CA CYS A 30 -25.10 -3.89 23.31
C CYS A 30 -24.29 -4.42 22.12
N CYS A 31 -23.01 -4.07 22.01
CA CYS A 31 -22.08 -4.69 21.06
C CYS A 31 -21.87 -6.18 21.38
N SER A 32 -22.00 -7.06 20.39
CA SER A 32 -21.87 -8.52 20.55
C SER A 32 -20.48 -9.01 20.97
N VAL A 33 -19.45 -8.15 20.94
CA VAL A 33 -18.07 -8.51 21.34
C VAL A 33 -17.63 -7.81 22.63
N CYS A 34 -17.78 -6.49 22.72
CA CYS A 34 -17.27 -5.72 23.88
C CYS A 34 -18.33 -5.35 24.93
N ASP A 35 -19.59 -5.73 24.70
CA ASP A 35 -20.75 -5.49 25.58
C ASP A 35 -21.02 -4.02 25.97
N VAL A 36 -20.36 -3.08 25.27
CA VAL A 36 -20.61 -1.63 25.36
C VAL A 36 -21.91 -1.29 24.64
N ILE A 37 -22.68 -0.36 25.20
CA ILE A 37 -23.82 0.31 24.56
C ILE A 37 -23.31 1.60 23.90
N PRO A 38 -23.18 1.66 22.56
CA PRO A 38 -22.90 2.89 21.82
C PRO A 38 -24.21 3.60 21.45
N GLU A 39 -24.12 4.85 20.99
CA GLU A 39 -25.23 5.54 20.32
C GLU A 39 -25.67 4.83 19.02
N LEU A 40 -24.72 4.21 18.32
CA LEU A 40 -24.91 3.54 17.03
C LEU A 40 -24.27 2.15 17.04
N LEU A 41 -25.08 1.14 16.75
CA LEU A 41 -24.66 -0.22 16.44
C LEU A 41 -24.73 -0.50 14.93
N LEU A 42 -23.84 -1.37 14.47
CA LEU A 42 -23.73 -1.83 13.08
C LEU A 42 -23.98 -3.34 13.04
N GLY A 43 -25.13 -3.74 12.50
CA GLY A 43 -25.56 -5.12 12.37
C GLY A 43 -25.09 -5.74 11.05
N LEU A 44 -24.45 -6.91 11.12
CA LEU A 44 -24.05 -7.72 9.97
C LEU A 44 -25.20 -8.64 9.50
N PRO A 45 -25.15 -9.21 8.28
CA PRO A 45 -26.22 -10.06 7.75
C PRO A 45 -26.47 -11.34 8.57
N CYS A 46 -25.49 -11.80 9.35
CA CYS A 46 -25.64 -12.91 10.29
C CYS A 46 -26.39 -12.55 11.60
N GLY A 47 -26.84 -11.30 11.77
CA GLY A 47 -27.57 -10.82 12.94
C GLY A 47 -26.70 -10.34 14.11
N HIS A 48 -25.39 -10.58 14.07
CA HIS A 48 -24.44 -10.04 15.04
C HIS A 48 -24.21 -8.53 14.83
N LYS A 49 -24.01 -7.78 15.92
CA LYS A 49 -23.97 -6.31 15.89
C LYS A 49 -22.79 -5.74 16.68
N TYR A 50 -22.22 -4.66 16.19
CA TYR A 50 -20.92 -4.15 16.64
C TYR A 50 -20.98 -2.64 16.85
N CYS A 51 -20.31 -2.13 17.89
CA CYS A 51 -20.06 -0.69 17.97
C CYS A 51 -19.03 -0.28 16.90
N GLY A 52 -19.05 0.99 16.46
CA GLY A 52 -18.21 1.46 15.36
C GLY A 52 -16.73 1.07 15.48
N ALA A 53 -16.13 1.16 16.67
CA ALA A 53 -14.73 0.80 16.89
C ALA A 53 -14.43 -0.71 16.79
N CYS A 54 -15.36 -1.59 17.19
CA CYS A 54 -15.20 -3.02 16.95
C CYS A 54 -15.44 -3.35 15.47
N TYR A 55 -16.42 -2.71 14.85
CA TYR A 55 -16.71 -2.88 13.43
C TYR A 55 -15.53 -2.45 12.53
N ASP A 56 -14.91 -1.30 12.80
CA ASP A 56 -13.71 -0.81 12.09
C ASP A 56 -12.55 -1.84 12.10
N GLN A 57 -12.40 -2.59 13.20
CA GLN A 57 -11.38 -3.64 13.35
C GLN A 57 -11.73 -4.95 12.62
N ILE A 58 -13.00 -5.16 12.28
CA ILE A 58 -13.48 -6.32 11.52
C ILE A 58 -13.46 -6.00 10.03
N ALA A 59 -13.93 -4.81 9.64
CA ALA A 59 -13.95 -4.34 8.26
C ALA A 59 -12.54 -4.15 7.65
N SER A 60 -11.52 -3.90 8.47
CA SER A 60 -10.12 -3.83 8.03
C SER A 60 -9.51 -5.20 7.67
N GLN A 61 -10.14 -6.31 8.06
CA GLN A 61 -9.68 -7.66 7.71
C GLN A 61 -10.10 -8.03 6.29
N ARG A 62 -9.23 -8.73 5.55
CA ARG A 62 -9.50 -9.14 4.17
C ARG A 62 -9.30 -10.67 4.04
N PRO A 63 -10.35 -11.45 3.67
CA PRO A 63 -11.75 -11.04 3.51
C PRO A 63 -12.40 -10.68 4.85
N ALA A 64 -13.33 -9.72 4.85
CA ALA A 64 -14.07 -9.34 6.05
C ALA A 64 -15.04 -10.47 6.47
N ARG A 65 -15.00 -10.84 7.75
CA ARG A 65 -15.78 -11.94 8.32
C ARG A 65 -16.28 -11.55 9.71
N CYS A 66 -17.51 -11.94 10.03
CA CYS A 66 -18.00 -11.84 11.40
C CYS A 66 -17.12 -12.68 12.34
N PRO A 67 -16.54 -12.13 13.43
CA PRO A 67 -15.65 -12.89 14.31
C PRO A 67 -16.35 -13.98 15.13
N LEU A 68 -17.69 -13.95 15.24
CA LEU A 68 -18.46 -14.86 16.09
C LEU A 68 -18.92 -16.14 15.37
N ASP A 69 -19.12 -16.09 14.06
CA ASP A 69 -19.63 -17.21 13.24
C ASP A 69 -18.81 -17.44 11.95
N GLN A 70 -17.78 -16.62 11.70
CA GLN A 70 -16.90 -16.65 10.52
C GLN A 70 -17.60 -16.43 9.17
N VAL A 71 -18.88 -16.04 9.18
CA VAL A 71 -19.65 -15.69 7.97
C VAL A 71 -19.02 -14.46 7.32
N GLY A 72 -18.62 -14.63 6.06
CA GLY A 72 -18.08 -13.54 5.25
C GLY A 72 -19.16 -12.51 4.92
N TYR A 73 -18.80 -11.23 4.95
CA TYR A 73 -19.68 -10.15 4.52
C TYR A 73 -18.89 -9.11 3.71
N GLY A 74 -19.57 -8.45 2.78
CA GLY A 74 -18.99 -7.48 1.87
C GLY A 74 -19.92 -7.20 0.69
N CYS A 75 -19.64 -6.16 -0.09
CA CYS A 75 -20.40 -5.85 -1.30
C CYS A 75 -19.57 -6.02 -2.57
N ASN A 76 -20.15 -6.68 -3.57
CA ASN A 76 -19.63 -6.73 -4.94
C ASN A 76 -20.13 -5.54 -5.80
N CYS A 77 -20.74 -4.52 -5.19
CA CYS A 77 -21.28 -3.38 -5.89
C CYS A 77 -20.17 -2.42 -6.36
N VAL A 78 -20.19 -2.10 -7.65
CA VAL A 78 -19.27 -1.14 -8.29
C VAL A 78 -19.38 0.21 -7.58
N GLY A 79 -18.24 0.75 -7.14
CA GLY A 79 -18.19 2.00 -6.36
C GLY A 79 -18.22 1.83 -4.84
N CYS A 80 -18.36 0.60 -4.31
CA CYS A 80 -18.28 0.32 -2.86
C CYS A 80 -16.85 0.32 -2.32
N ASN A 81 -16.03 1.28 -2.75
CA ASN A 81 -14.61 1.41 -2.41
C ASN A 81 -14.37 2.27 -1.15
N ARG A 82 -15.34 2.29 -0.23
CA ARG A 82 -15.20 2.89 1.11
C ARG A 82 -15.01 1.76 2.11
N ASP A 83 -13.83 1.67 2.72
CA ASP A 83 -13.38 0.59 3.61
C ASP A 83 -14.23 0.30 4.87
N ARG A 84 -15.37 0.99 5.02
CA ARG A 84 -16.26 0.88 6.17
C ARG A 84 -17.69 0.48 5.82
N HIS A 85 -18.11 0.42 4.55
CA HIS A 85 -19.47 0.04 4.11
C HIS A 85 -20.67 0.73 4.80
N LEU A 86 -20.44 1.78 5.62
CA LEU A 86 -21.43 2.40 6.52
C LEU A 86 -22.66 2.97 5.80
N ASP A 87 -22.43 3.44 4.57
CA ASP A 87 -23.43 4.07 3.69
C ASP A 87 -23.80 3.18 2.48
N CYS A 88 -23.58 1.85 2.56
CA CYS A 88 -23.88 0.99 1.42
C CYS A 88 -25.39 0.83 1.20
N GLN A 89 -25.90 1.43 0.12
CA GLN A 89 -27.29 1.25 -0.35
C GLN A 89 -27.65 -0.21 -0.68
N CYS A 90 -26.66 -1.11 -0.68
CA CYS A 90 -26.83 -2.55 -0.82
C CYS A 90 -27.40 -3.27 0.41
N GLY A 91 -27.47 -2.61 1.58
CA GLY A 91 -28.00 -3.21 2.81
C GLY A 91 -27.10 -4.27 3.47
N CYS A 92 -25.81 -4.34 3.10
CA CYS A 92 -24.88 -5.33 3.68
C CYS A 92 -24.53 -5.08 5.16
N VAL A 93 -24.78 -3.88 5.66
CA VAL A 93 -24.65 -3.51 7.08
C VAL A 93 -25.87 -2.67 7.45
N SER A 94 -26.50 -2.99 8.58
CA SER A 94 -27.66 -2.27 9.12
C SER A 94 -27.23 -1.31 10.22
N THR A 95 -27.81 -0.11 10.25
CA THR A 95 -27.59 0.89 11.31
C THR A 95 -28.70 0.79 12.36
N ILE A 96 -28.32 0.60 13.62
CA ILE A 96 -29.24 0.48 14.75
C ILE A 96 -28.91 1.61 15.73
N PHE A 97 -29.73 2.65 15.74
CA PHE A 97 -29.62 3.75 16.69
C PHE A 97 -30.20 3.33 18.05
N VAL A 98 -29.41 3.49 19.11
CA VAL A 98 -29.88 3.27 20.48
C VAL A 98 -30.48 4.58 20.98
N LEU A 99 -31.82 4.61 21.11
CA LEU A 99 -32.58 5.81 21.48
C LEU A 99 -32.10 6.42 22.81
N LYS A 100 -31.34 7.53 22.70
CA LYS A 100 -30.74 8.25 23.84
C LYS A 100 -31.74 8.57 24.96
N PRO A 101 -32.89 9.22 24.69
CA PRO A 101 -33.85 9.56 25.74
C PRO A 101 -34.39 8.33 26.49
N ALA A 102 -34.61 7.21 25.79
CA ALA A 102 -35.13 5.99 26.40
C ALA A 102 -34.10 5.28 27.31
N LEU A 103 -32.80 5.56 27.14
CA LEU A 103 -31.74 5.08 28.02
C LEU A 103 -31.44 6.07 29.15
N GLU A 104 -31.54 7.37 28.87
CA GLU A 104 -31.29 8.47 29.82
C GLU A 104 -32.29 8.47 31.00
N GLU A 105 -33.53 8.04 30.78
CA GLU A 105 -34.55 7.85 31.83
C GLU A 105 -34.39 6.56 32.66
N LYS A 106 -33.47 5.65 32.30
CA LYS A 106 -33.31 4.38 33.03
C LYS A 106 -32.74 4.61 34.43
N LYS A 107 -33.29 3.91 35.43
CA LYS A 107 -32.85 4.02 36.81
C LYS A 107 -31.48 3.35 37.02
N VAL A 108 -30.53 4.09 37.57
CA VAL A 108 -29.12 3.69 37.79
C VAL A 108 -28.67 4.05 39.19
N ARG A 109 -27.64 3.36 39.70
CA ARG A 109 -26.88 3.78 40.90
C ARG A 109 -25.66 4.61 40.50
N CYS A 110 -25.13 5.38 41.46
CA CYS A 110 -23.85 6.05 41.29
C CYS A 110 -22.72 5.06 40.95
N VAL A 111 -21.76 5.50 40.14
CA VAL A 111 -20.55 4.72 39.83
C VAL A 111 -19.73 4.43 41.10
N ASN A 112 -19.75 5.36 42.05
CA ASN A 112 -19.08 5.25 43.36
C ASN A 112 -19.97 4.55 44.41
N ALA A 113 -20.97 3.75 44.01
CA ALA A 113 -21.84 3.06 44.95
C ALA A 113 -21.09 2.05 45.85
N ASN A 114 -20.05 1.40 45.32
CA ASN A 114 -19.20 0.49 46.11
C ASN A 114 -18.36 1.22 47.17
N GLU A 115 -18.13 2.53 46.97
CA GLU A 115 -17.39 3.39 47.91
C GLU A 115 -18.27 3.93 49.05
N GLY A 116 -19.59 3.70 48.97
CA GLY A 116 -20.59 4.13 49.95
C GLY A 116 -21.63 5.13 49.42
N CYS A 117 -21.59 5.51 48.14
CA CYS A 117 -22.58 6.42 47.58
C CYS A 117 -23.96 5.76 47.44
N SER A 118 -24.96 6.29 48.15
CA SER A 118 -26.34 5.77 48.15
C SER A 118 -27.22 6.28 47.00
N PHE A 119 -26.71 7.15 46.11
CA PHE A 119 -27.51 7.77 45.05
C PHE A 119 -28.08 6.73 44.07
N VAL A 120 -29.39 6.86 43.81
CA VAL A 120 -30.13 6.13 42.78
C VAL A 120 -31.06 7.11 42.06
N GLY A 121 -30.83 7.34 40.77
CA GLY A 121 -31.57 8.31 39.94
C GLY A 121 -31.68 7.84 38.48
N SER A 122 -32.08 8.72 37.56
CA SER A 122 -32.00 8.43 36.12
C SER A 122 -30.56 8.58 35.62
N LEU A 123 -30.22 7.94 34.49
CA LEU A 123 -28.90 8.08 33.85
C LEU A 123 -28.58 9.55 33.49
N ASN A 124 -29.58 10.36 33.16
CA ASN A 124 -29.40 11.80 32.97
C ASN A 124 -28.93 12.48 34.27
N THR A 125 -29.69 12.32 35.37
CA THR A 125 -29.35 12.91 36.68
C THR A 125 -28.04 12.38 37.28
N LEU A 126 -27.61 11.16 36.90
CA LEU A 126 -26.33 10.59 37.34
C LEU A 126 -25.13 11.46 36.90
N LYS A 127 -25.22 12.14 35.75
CA LYS A 127 -24.13 13.02 35.28
C LYS A 127 -23.92 14.18 36.26
N GLU A 128 -24.98 14.90 36.60
CA GLU A 128 -24.91 16.06 37.50
C GLU A 128 -24.47 15.63 38.89
N HIS A 129 -25.09 14.58 39.43
CA HIS A 129 -24.68 13.98 40.71
C HIS A 129 -23.19 13.59 40.72
N PHE A 130 -22.71 12.90 39.68
CA PHE A 130 -21.31 12.48 39.60
C PHE A 130 -20.34 13.66 39.37
N GLN A 131 -20.79 14.81 38.87
CA GLN A 131 -19.91 15.96 38.66
C GLN A 131 -19.86 16.91 39.87
N VAL A 132 -20.99 17.05 40.58
CA VAL A 132 -21.19 18.14 41.56
C VAL A 132 -21.40 17.61 42.97
N ASP A 133 -22.24 16.58 43.14
CA ASP A 133 -22.77 16.19 44.46
C ASP A 133 -22.05 14.97 45.08
N CYS A 134 -21.26 14.22 44.30
CA CYS A 134 -20.73 12.93 44.74
C CYS A 134 -19.50 13.05 45.65
N GLU A 135 -19.72 13.21 46.95
CA GLU A 135 -18.66 13.21 47.99
C GLU A 135 -17.81 11.92 48.03
N PHE A 136 -18.23 10.85 47.34
CA PHE A 136 -17.57 9.54 47.32
C PHE A 136 -16.61 9.36 46.14
N HIS A 137 -16.16 10.44 45.49
CA HIS A 137 -15.08 10.34 44.51
C HIS A 137 -13.83 9.73 45.11
N VAL A 138 -13.30 8.70 44.47
CA VAL A 138 -12.01 8.10 44.85
C VAL A 138 -10.89 9.07 44.47
N VAL A 139 -10.15 9.53 45.47
CA VAL A 139 -8.98 10.40 45.34
C VAL A 139 -7.74 9.69 45.86
N THR A 140 -6.57 10.07 45.36
CA THR A 140 -5.28 9.51 45.82
C THR A 140 -4.77 10.30 47.01
N CYS A 141 -4.55 9.64 48.15
CA CYS A 141 -3.97 10.27 49.33
C CYS A 141 -2.54 10.73 49.06
N GLY A 142 -2.29 12.05 49.24
CA GLY A 142 -0.97 12.65 49.02
C GLY A 142 0.14 12.05 49.91
N ARG A 143 -0.20 11.51 51.08
CA ARG A 143 0.78 10.91 52.02
C ARG A 143 1.15 9.47 51.64
N CYS A 144 0.19 8.54 51.68
CA CYS A 144 0.45 7.10 51.52
C CYS A 144 0.25 6.54 50.10
N ALA A 145 -0.29 7.32 49.15
CA ALA A 145 -0.74 6.88 47.81
C ALA A 145 -2.04 6.06 47.75
N GLU A 146 -2.66 5.74 48.89
CA GLU A 146 -3.89 4.93 48.87
C GLU A 146 -5.05 5.67 48.21
N HIS A 147 -5.92 4.89 47.56
CA HIS A 147 -7.14 5.36 46.95
C HIS A 147 -8.25 5.39 48.00
N VAL A 148 -8.72 6.59 48.35
CA VAL A 148 -9.67 6.81 49.44
C VAL A 148 -10.85 7.64 48.92
N PRO A 149 -12.11 7.32 49.28
CA PRO A 149 -13.24 8.20 48.97
C PRO A 149 -13.05 9.57 49.61
N GLN A 150 -13.28 10.66 48.87
CA GLN A 150 -13.02 12.03 49.31
C GLN A 150 -13.67 12.35 50.66
N LYS A 151 -14.92 11.91 50.89
CA LYS A 151 -15.63 12.00 52.18
C LYS A 151 -14.88 11.40 53.37
N LYS A 152 -14.10 10.34 53.14
CA LYS A 152 -13.31 9.60 54.14
C LYS A 152 -11.84 10.02 54.19
N LEU A 153 -11.40 10.99 53.37
CA LEU A 153 -9.99 11.36 53.29
C LEU A 153 -9.46 11.94 54.62
N ILE A 154 -10.28 12.72 55.34
CA ILE A 154 -9.90 13.30 56.63
C ILE A 154 -9.86 12.23 57.74
N GLU A 155 -10.83 11.32 57.75
CA GLU A 155 -10.88 10.13 58.62
C GLU A 155 -9.61 9.29 58.43
N HIS A 156 -9.32 8.89 57.19
CA HIS A 156 -8.08 8.20 56.81
C HIS A 156 -6.80 8.92 57.26
N ILE A 157 -6.69 10.25 57.08
CA ILE A 157 -5.51 11.02 57.51
C ILE A 157 -5.37 11.04 59.04
N SER A 158 -6.48 10.93 59.78
CA SER A 158 -6.52 10.97 61.25
C SER A 158 -6.22 9.59 61.86
N ASP A 159 -6.73 8.53 61.24
CA ASP A 159 -6.64 7.14 61.71
C ASP A 159 -5.32 6.45 61.33
N ASP A 160 -4.20 7.14 61.58
CA ASP A 160 -2.84 6.65 61.34
C ASP A 160 -2.53 6.33 59.86
N CYS A 161 -2.74 7.33 58.99
CA CYS A 161 -2.22 7.34 57.62
C CYS A 161 -0.68 7.24 57.61
N ARG A 162 -0.16 6.02 57.66
CA ARG A 162 1.28 5.75 57.73
C ARG A 162 1.98 6.13 56.43
N SER A 163 2.98 6.99 56.55
CA SER A 163 3.89 7.42 55.48
C SER A 163 4.82 6.28 55.01
N GLY A 164 4.29 5.21 54.42
CA GLY A 164 5.05 4.03 54.00
C GLY A 164 5.98 4.23 52.79
N ARG A 165 6.07 5.45 52.25
CA ARG A 165 6.54 5.69 50.87
C ARG A 165 8.04 5.90 50.64
N THR A 166 8.87 6.12 51.66
CA THR A 166 10.30 6.42 51.38
C THR A 166 11.09 5.20 50.93
N LEU A 167 11.30 4.17 51.77
CA LEU A 167 12.28 3.12 51.44
C LEU A 167 11.85 2.15 50.33
N SER A 168 10.58 1.75 50.30
CA SER A 168 10.09 0.70 49.40
C SER A 168 9.95 1.19 47.95
N GLU A 169 9.44 2.42 47.75
CA GLU A 169 9.35 3.04 46.42
C GLU A 169 10.72 3.49 45.91
N LEU A 170 11.61 4.02 46.77
CA LEU A 170 13.00 4.30 46.37
C LEU A 170 13.72 3.04 45.92
N LYS A 171 13.52 1.89 46.59
CA LYS A 171 14.11 0.61 46.18
C LYS A 171 13.55 0.13 44.83
N LYS A 172 12.22 0.10 44.66
CA LYS A 172 11.58 -0.24 43.37
C LYS A 172 12.05 0.67 42.23
N THR A 173 12.16 1.97 42.49
CA THR A 173 12.63 2.97 41.51
C THR A 173 14.09 2.75 41.16
N LYS A 174 14.96 2.51 42.14
CA LYS A 174 16.37 2.17 41.92
C LYS A 174 16.52 0.89 41.08
N ASP A 175 15.74 -0.14 41.39
CA ASP A 175 15.78 -1.42 40.68
C ASP A 175 15.24 -1.28 39.23
N GLU A 176 14.25 -0.42 38.99
CA GLU A 176 13.76 -0.12 37.64
C GLU A 176 14.76 0.73 36.84
N VAL A 177 15.38 1.75 37.46
CA VAL A 177 16.45 2.54 36.83
C VAL A 177 17.62 1.63 36.44
N GLY A 178 18.00 0.67 37.28
CA GLY A 178 18.98 -0.36 36.93
C GLY A 178 18.59 -1.14 35.68
N ARG A 179 17.38 -1.71 35.65
CA ARG A 179 16.85 -2.45 34.47
C ARG A 179 16.81 -1.60 33.19
N VAL A 180 16.52 -0.30 33.30
CA VAL A 180 16.51 0.63 32.17
C VAL A 180 17.93 0.92 31.67
N ILE A 181 18.90 1.10 32.57
CA ILE A 181 20.32 1.28 32.22
C ILE A 181 20.84 0.01 31.50
N ASP A 182 20.56 -1.17 32.01
CA ASP A 182 20.96 -2.44 31.40
C ASP A 182 20.40 -2.57 29.97
N LYS A 183 19.09 -2.35 29.79
CA LYS A 183 18.44 -2.36 28.47
C LYS A 183 19.05 -1.32 27.52
N LEU A 184 19.33 -0.11 28.01
CA LEU A 184 19.93 0.97 27.23
C LEU A 184 21.36 0.60 26.80
N SER A 185 22.13 -0.07 27.66
CA SER A 185 23.48 -0.55 27.32
C SER A 185 23.46 -1.60 26.19
N VAL A 186 22.54 -2.57 26.25
CA VAL A 186 22.38 -3.59 25.19
C VAL A 186 21.91 -2.94 23.88
N ALA A 187 20.93 -2.03 23.94
CA ALA A 187 20.46 -1.29 22.77
C ALA A 187 21.55 -0.41 22.16
N LYS A 188 22.42 0.20 22.98
CA LYS A 188 23.59 0.95 22.53
C LYS A 188 24.55 0.06 21.75
N CYS A 189 24.98 -1.08 22.30
CA CYS A 189 25.90 -1.99 21.61
C CYS A 189 25.32 -2.50 20.28
N ALA A 190 24.05 -2.91 20.27
CA ALA A 190 23.38 -3.31 19.02
C ALA A 190 23.29 -2.17 17.99
N THR A 191 23.21 -0.91 18.43
CA THR A 191 23.25 0.26 17.53
C THR A 191 24.66 0.51 17.00
N GLU A 192 25.69 0.36 17.84
CA GLU A 192 27.10 0.46 17.44
C GLU A 192 27.47 -0.63 16.41
N ASP A 193 27.03 -1.87 16.60
CA ASP A 193 27.21 -2.97 15.65
C ASP A 193 26.52 -2.71 14.30
N ASN A 194 25.29 -2.18 14.32
CA ASN A 194 24.58 -1.79 13.10
C ASN A 194 25.29 -0.64 12.36
N ILE A 195 25.81 0.36 13.08
CA ILE A 195 26.61 1.45 12.50
C ILE A 195 27.88 0.90 11.84
N ASN A 196 28.59 -0.01 12.51
CA ASN A 196 29.79 -0.66 11.97
C ASN A 196 29.47 -1.47 10.69
N SER A 197 28.35 -2.20 10.66
CA SER A 197 27.89 -2.94 9.49
C SER A 197 27.52 -2.03 8.31
N VAL A 198 26.82 -0.91 8.57
CA VAL A 198 26.49 0.10 7.55
C VAL A 198 27.75 0.78 7.02
N LEU A 199 28.73 1.08 7.88
CA LEU A 199 30.02 1.64 7.48
C LEU A 199 30.79 0.68 6.56
N ALA A 200 30.86 -0.61 6.90
CA ALA A 200 31.49 -1.63 6.07
C ALA A 200 30.79 -1.78 4.70
N CYS A 201 29.45 -1.80 4.67
CA CYS A 201 28.68 -1.78 3.42
C CYS A 201 28.98 -0.53 2.58
N THR A 202 29.03 0.65 3.21
CA THR A 202 29.30 1.93 2.55
C THR A 202 30.70 1.96 1.92
N GLN A 203 31.71 1.43 2.63
CA GLN A 203 33.07 1.30 2.10
C GLN A 203 33.12 0.34 0.91
N ALA A 204 32.39 -0.77 0.94
CA ALA A 204 32.29 -1.71 -0.17
C ALA A 204 31.62 -1.07 -1.41
N TYR A 205 30.53 -0.32 -1.22
CA TYR A 205 29.88 0.43 -2.31
C TYR A 205 30.80 1.51 -2.90
N ALA A 206 31.51 2.26 -2.07
CA ALA A 206 32.48 3.26 -2.53
C ALA A 206 33.58 2.61 -3.40
N LYS A 207 34.08 1.44 -2.99
CA LYS A 207 35.06 0.68 -3.79
C LYS A 207 34.48 0.27 -5.16
N VAL A 208 33.30 -0.36 -5.19
CA VAL A 208 32.66 -0.78 -6.46
C VAL A 208 32.38 0.42 -7.38
N THR A 209 32.01 1.56 -6.81
CA THR A 209 31.76 2.79 -7.58
C THR A 209 33.05 3.33 -8.20
N ASN A 210 34.16 3.33 -7.45
CA ASN A 210 35.47 3.70 -7.96
C ASN A 210 35.96 2.73 -9.05
N ASP A 211 35.86 1.41 -8.81
CA ASP A 211 36.25 0.37 -9.77
C ASP A 211 35.47 0.52 -11.10
N LEU A 212 34.16 0.81 -11.03
CA LEU A 212 33.31 1.09 -12.19
C LEU A 212 33.69 2.41 -12.89
N GLN A 213 34.01 3.46 -12.14
CA GLN A 213 34.41 4.74 -12.71
C GLN A 213 35.76 4.62 -13.45
N THR A 214 36.74 3.93 -12.87
CA THR A 214 38.02 3.63 -13.55
C THR A 214 37.82 2.79 -14.81
N LEU A 215 36.92 1.79 -14.77
CA LEU A 215 36.57 1.00 -15.96
C LEU A 215 35.92 1.87 -17.06
N LEU A 216 35.05 2.80 -16.67
CA LEU A 216 34.41 3.73 -17.59
C LEU A 216 35.45 4.68 -18.21
N GLU A 217 36.40 5.18 -17.42
CA GLU A 217 37.49 6.07 -17.84
C GLU A 217 38.49 5.38 -18.81
N ASP A 218 38.73 4.07 -18.70
CA ASP A 218 39.48 3.29 -19.72
C ASP A 218 38.65 3.06 -21.00
N CYS A 219 37.37 2.72 -20.85
CA CYS A 219 36.53 2.32 -21.98
C CYS A 219 36.10 3.50 -22.86
N LEU A 220 35.76 4.66 -22.27
CA LEU A 220 35.25 5.82 -23.02
C LEU A 220 36.21 6.31 -24.11
N PRO A 221 37.52 6.53 -23.83
CA PRO A 221 38.49 6.96 -24.84
C PRO A 221 38.62 5.95 -25.98
N ARG A 222 38.59 4.64 -25.66
CA ARG A 222 38.69 3.55 -26.65
C ARG A 222 37.46 3.49 -27.56
N ILE A 223 36.27 3.68 -26.99
CA ILE A 223 35.01 3.79 -27.74
C ILE A 223 35.03 5.04 -28.62
N HIS A 224 35.33 6.22 -28.08
CA HIS A 224 35.42 7.46 -28.87
C HIS A 224 36.52 7.42 -29.95
N GLN A 225 37.63 6.72 -29.71
CA GLN A 225 38.67 6.52 -30.72
C GLN A 225 38.19 5.61 -31.86
N ALA A 226 37.51 4.50 -31.54
CA ALA A 226 36.90 3.63 -32.53
C ALA A 226 35.78 4.36 -33.31
N GLU A 227 34.92 5.09 -32.62
CA GLU A 227 33.87 5.92 -33.21
C GLU A 227 34.45 7.00 -34.13
N LYS A 228 35.51 7.70 -33.72
CA LYS A 228 36.21 8.68 -34.56
C LYS A 228 36.86 8.04 -35.79
N GLN A 229 37.44 6.84 -35.67
CA GLN A 229 37.99 6.09 -36.81
C GLN A 229 36.90 5.62 -37.78
N ILE A 230 35.72 5.29 -37.26
CA ILE A 230 34.54 4.96 -38.06
C ILE A 230 34.03 6.24 -38.76
N LEU A 231 33.69 7.29 -38.01
CA LEU A 231 33.16 8.57 -38.52
C LEU A 231 34.12 9.33 -39.45
N GLN A 232 35.44 9.07 -39.43
CA GLN A 232 36.36 9.67 -40.42
C GLN A 232 36.28 9.03 -41.81
N ARG A 233 35.67 7.84 -41.96
CA ARG A 233 35.55 7.12 -43.24
C ARG A 233 34.27 7.41 -44.00
N ILE A 234 33.43 8.29 -43.44
CA ILE A 234 31.99 8.16 -43.40
C ILE A 234 31.45 9.58 -43.24
N GLY A 235 30.52 10.01 -44.09
CA GLY A 235 30.08 11.40 -44.14
C GLY A 235 29.18 11.84 -42.97
N SER A 236 28.20 12.70 -43.26
CA SER A 236 27.22 13.17 -42.28
C SER A 236 25.85 13.30 -42.92
N VAL A 237 24.77 12.93 -42.20
CA VAL A 237 23.41 13.49 -42.38
C VAL A 237 22.45 13.13 -41.24
N ALA A 238 21.41 13.95 -41.16
CA ALA A 238 20.49 14.26 -40.06
C ALA A 238 19.55 13.17 -39.47
N VAL A 239 18.86 13.63 -38.42
CA VAL A 239 18.04 12.95 -37.41
C VAL A 239 16.60 12.62 -37.88
N PHE A 240 15.96 11.67 -37.19
CA PHE A 240 14.59 11.17 -37.46
C PHE A 240 13.56 11.62 -36.41
N GLU A 241 12.28 11.67 -36.82
CA GLU A 241 11.11 11.93 -35.98
C GLU A 241 10.13 10.73 -36.07
N PRO A 242 9.53 10.24 -34.96
CA PRO A 242 8.98 8.87 -34.89
C PRO A 242 7.53 8.71 -35.42
N SER A 243 7.24 7.53 -35.98
CA SER A 243 6.09 7.22 -36.85
C SER A 243 5.72 5.71 -36.79
N LEU A 244 4.42 5.38 -36.60
CA LEU A 244 3.77 4.05 -36.48
C LEU A 244 3.32 3.36 -37.84
N GLU A 245 2.00 3.27 -38.10
CA GLU A 245 1.28 2.65 -39.27
C GLU A 245 0.76 1.20 -39.14
N GLY A 246 -0.50 0.96 -38.76
CA GLY A 246 -1.55 1.86 -38.23
C GLY A 246 -1.89 3.14 -39.02
N GLN A 247 -1.56 4.31 -38.44
CA GLN A 247 -1.57 5.70 -38.99
C GLN A 247 -0.35 6.37 -39.72
N ARG A 248 0.91 5.90 -39.61
CA ARG A 248 2.14 6.76 -39.79
C ARG A 248 3.50 6.06 -40.18
N ARG A 249 3.84 5.71 -41.43
CA ARG A 249 5.07 4.94 -41.85
C ARG A 249 6.41 5.69 -41.67
N SER A 250 7.54 4.96 -41.61
CA SER A 250 8.91 5.52 -41.67
C SER A 250 9.47 5.55 -43.10
N SER A 251 10.09 6.66 -43.51
CA SER A 251 10.62 6.90 -44.86
C SER A 251 12.06 7.38 -44.79
N CYS A 252 12.93 6.92 -45.71
CA CYS A 252 14.21 7.57 -45.99
C CYS A 252 14.21 7.99 -47.46
N LEU A 253 14.28 9.30 -47.74
CA LEU A 253 14.23 9.82 -49.10
C LEU A 253 15.57 9.59 -49.83
N LEU A 254 15.77 8.39 -50.37
CA LEU A 254 16.91 8.07 -51.21
C LEU A 254 16.76 8.70 -52.60
N ARG A 255 17.31 9.91 -52.77
CA ARG A 255 17.53 10.48 -54.11
C ARG A 255 18.57 9.63 -54.86
N ASN A 256 18.38 9.49 -56.18
CA ASN A 256 19.21 8.74 -57.13
C ASN A 256 19.11 7.19 -57.11
N PHE A 257 18.28 6.57 -56.25
CA PHE A 257 18.08 5.11 -56.26
C PHE A 257 17.02 4.60 -57.26
N SER A 258 16.29 5.51 -57.93
CA SER A 258 15.15 5.22 -58.81
C SER A 258 15.49 4.42 -60.08
N ALA A 259 16.77 4.32 -60.45
CA ALA A 259 17.20 3.74 -61.72
C ALA A 259 17.13 2.19 -61.80
N LYS A 260 16.95 1.46 -60.69
CA LYS A 260 17.08 -0.02 -60.67
C LYS A 260 15.92 -0.83 -60.06
N LEU A 261 14.96 -0.21 -59.36
CA LEU A 261 13.83 -0.93 -58.75
C LEU A 261 12.54 -0.73 -59.56
N ARG A 262 12.18 -1.73 -60.36
CA ARG A 262 10.89 -1.76 -61.09
C ARG A 262 9.74 -2.33 -60.25
N ASN A 263 10.04 -3.21 -59.29
CA ASN A 263 9.09 -3.82 -58.35
C ASN A 263 9.59 -3.61 -56.91
N ALA A 264 8.71 -3.84 -55.92
CA ALA A 264 9.10 -3.89 -54.52
C ALA A 264 10.10 -5.03 -54.28
N ALA A 265 11.23 -4.71 -53.65
CA ALA A 265 12.19 -5.71 -53.21
C ALA A 265 12.03 -5.92 -51.70
N SER A 266 11.98 -7.17 -51.26
CA SER A 266 11.98 -7.54 -49.85
C SER A 266 13.16 -8.45 -49.55
N TYR A 267 13.95 -8.09 -48.55
CA TYR A 267 15.00 -8.93 -47.96
C TYR A 267 14.53 -9.43 -46.60
N THR A 268 14.91 -10.64 -46.22
CA THR A 268 14.69 -11.18 -44.87
C THR A 268 15.95 -11.91 -44.44
N SER A 269 16.40 -11.66 -43.22
CA SER A 269 17.59 -12.31 -42.67
C SER A 269 17.36 -13.79 -42.39
N ASP A 270 18.44 -14.53 -42.19
CA ASP A 270 18.41 -15.80 -41.49
C ASP A 270 17.76 -15.66 -40.10
N SER A 271 17.23 -16.77 -39.58
CA SER A 271 16.64 -16.81 -38.26
C SER A 271 17.71 -16.82 -37.16
N PHE A 272 17.61 -15.89 -36.21
CA PHE A 272 18.48 -15.81 -35.04
C PHE A 272 17.64 -15.93 -33.75
N ASN A 273 18.22 -16.53 -32.70
CA ASN A 273 17.50 -16.77 -31.45
C ASN A 273 17.71 -15.62 -30.46
N VAL A 274 16.61 -15.05 -29.95
CA VAL A 274 16.63 -14.07 -28.86
C VAL A 274 15.70 -14.55 -27.75
N ALA A 275 16.24 -14.73 -26.53
CA ALA A 275 15.49 -15.22 -25.36
C ALA A 275 14.71 -16.53 -25.60
N GLY A 276 15.20 -17.40 -26.49
CA GLY A 276 14.55 -18.66 -26.87
C GLY A 276 13.60 -18.57 -28.07
N TYR A 277 13.40 -17.39 -28.65
CA TYR A 277 12.50 -17.16 -29.78
C TYR A 277 13.28 -16.97 -31.09
N PRO A 278 12.93 -17.69 -32.17
CA PRO A 278 13.47 -17.44 -33.50
C PRO A 278 12.90 -16.14 -34.07
N LEU A 279 13.78 -15.23 -34.45
CA LEU A 279 13.48 -13.93 -35.05
C LEU A 279 14.18 -13.77 -36.41
N GLN A 280 13.60 -12.96 -37.29
CA GLN A 280 14.21 -12.52 -38.54
C GLN A 280 14.01 -11.01 -38.71
N VAL A 281 15.00 -10.31 -39.27
CA VAL A 281 14.84 -8.90 -39.68
C VAL A 281 14.40 -8.87 -41.13
N GLY A 282 13.23 -8.29 -41.40
CA GLY A 282 12.73 -8.03 -42.74
C GLY A 282 12.94 -6.58 -43.16
N GLN A 283 13.45 -6.36 -44.37
CA GLN A 283 13.54 -5.04 -45.00
C GLN A 283 12.72 -5.03 -46.30
N THR A 284 11.85 -4.04 -46.48
CA THR A 284 11.01 -3.93 -47.70
C THR A 284 11.11 -2.54 -48.33
N PHE A 285 11.45 -2.50 -49.61
CA PHE A 285 11.50 -1.30 -50.43
C PHE A 285 10.17 -1.10 -51.16
N VAL A 286 9.52 0.05 -50.99
CA VAL A 286 8.24 0.39 -51.63
C VAL A 286 8.33 1.75 -52.31
N ARG A 287 7.87 1.83 -53.57
CA ARG A 287 7.69 3.10 -54.28
C ARG A 287 6.31 3.66 -53.93
N GLY A 288 6.28 4.85 -53.34
CA GLY A 288 5.05 5.59 -53.06
C GLY A 288 4.69 6.58 -54.16
N PHE A 289 3.72 7.44 -53.88
CA PHE A 289 3.31 8.50 -54.80
C PHE A 289 4.43 9.55 -54.99
N ALA A 290 4.46 10.18 -56.17
CA ALA A 290 5.45 11.18 -56.57
C ALA A 290 6.94 10.71 -56.51
N ASP A 291 7.19 9.46 -56.92
CA ASP A 291 8.55 8.87 -57.06
C ASP A 291 9.40 8.81 -55.79
N GLN A 292 8.74 8.88 -54.63
CA GLN A 292 9.38 8.67 -53.33
C GLN A 292 9.59 7.17 -53.06
N LEU A 293 10.78 6.80 -52.63
CA LEU A 293 11.11 5.44 -52.18
C LEU A 293 11.09 5.37 -50.65
N TYR A 294 10.44 4.34 -50.14
CA TYR A 294 10.30 4.05 -48.71
C TYR A 294 11.03 2.75 -48.39
N ILE A 295 11.61 2.67 -47.19
CA ILE A 295 12.28 1.48 -46.66
C ILE A 295 11.63 1.15 -45.33
N TYR A 296 10.99 -0.01 -45.26
CA TYR A 296 10.43 -0.54 -44.01
C TYR A 296 11.41 -1.52 -43.40
N LEU A 297 11.67 -1.35 -42.10
CA LEU A 297 12.31 -2.36 -41.26
C LEU A 297 11.23 -3.03 -40.42
N SER A 298 11.32 -4.34 -40.29
CA SER A 298 10.35 -5.19 -39.60
C SER A 298 11.07 -6.29 -38.84
N LEU A 299 10.48 -6.75 -37.74
CA LEU A 299 10.98 -7.87 -36.95
C LEU A 299 9.93 -8.97 -36.95
N LEU A 300 10.28 -10.10 -37.53
CA LEU A 300 9.41 -11.24 -37.80
C LEU A 300 9.72 -12.36 -36.81
N THR A 301 8.72 -13.16 -36.44
CA THR A 301 8.91 -14.35 -35.59
C THR A 301 8.07 -15.53 -36.07
N SER A 302 8.60 -16.74 -35.94
CA SER A 302 8.02 -17.97 -36.50
C SER A 302 7.32 -18.86 -35.47
N VAL A 303 6.87 -18.29 -34.34
CA VAL A 303 6.08 -19.01 -33.33
C VAL A 303 4.74 -19.46 -33.90
N ARG A 304 4.52 -20.78 -33.99
CA ARG A 304 3.18 -21.32 -34.24
C ARG A 304 2.34 -21.20 -32.96
N ARG A 305 1.08 -20.75 -33.10
CA ARG A 305 0.07 -20.79 -32.04
C ARG A 305 -0.05 -22.20 -31.44
N THR A 306 0.47 -22.41 -30.24
CA THR A 306 -0.08 -23.38 -29.29
C THR A 306 -1.20 -22.68 -28.51
N THR A 307 -2.32 -23.36 -28.31
CA THR A 307 -3.63 -22.73 -28.05
C THR A 307 -3.84 -22.11 -26.66
N GLU A 308 -2.77 -21.89 -25.88
CA GLU A 308 -2.83 -21.30 -24.55
C GLU A 308 -1.75 -20.21 -24.40
N ASN A 309 -2.20 -18.96 -24.21
CA ASN A 309 -1.40 -17.75 -23.87
C ASN A 309 -0.37 -17.17 -24.89
N SER A 310 -0.36 -17.56 -26.16
CA SER A 310 0.61 -17.03 -27.15
C SER A 310 0.30 -15.66 -27.79
N SER A 311 -0.27 -14.70 -27.05
CA SER A 311 -0.71 -13.38 -27.59
C SER A 311 0.20 -12.19 -27.25
N GLN A 312 1.30 -12.39 -26.52
CA GLN A 312 2.19 -11.31 -26.08
C GLN A 312 3.54 -11.35 -26.80
N TRP A 313 4.07 -10.16 -27.12
CA TRP A 313 5.41 -10.00 -27.67
C TRP A 313 6.47 -10.59 -26.72
N PRO A 314 7.39 -11.44 -27.20
CA PRO A 314 8.25 -12.24 -26.32
C PRO A 314 9.39 -11.46 -25.66
N ILE A 315 9.74 -10.27 -26.16
CA ILE A 315 10.90 -9.50 -25.68
C ILE A 315 10.44 -8.29 -24.87
N ARG A 316 10.53 -8.41 -23.54
CA ARG A 316 10.28 -7.31 -22.59
C ARG A 316 11.54 -6.51 -22.25
N LYS A 317 12.43 -6.32 -23.21
CA LYS A 317 13.66 -5.50 -23.09
C LYS A 317 13.70 -4.49 -24.22
N THR A 318 14.23 -3.29 -23.94
CA THR A 318 14.52 -2.31 -24.99
C THR A 318 15.56 -2.88 -25.97
N PHE A 319 15.30 -2.77 -27.26
CA PHE A 319 16.24 -3.12 -28.33
C PHE A 319 16.33 -1.98 -29.34
N PHE A 320 17.37 -1.98 -30.17
CA PHE A 320 17.57 -0.95 -31.18
C PHE A 320 17.48 -1.55 -32.58
N LEU A 321 16.64 -0.99 -33.44
CA LEU A 321 16.78 -1.16 -34.88
C LEU A 321 17.70 -0.05 -35.40
N ILE A 322 18.63 -0.43 -36.28
CA ILE A 322 19.58 0.48 -36.89
C ILE A 322 19.51 0.27 -38.40
N LEU A 323 19.00 1.26 -39.14
CA LEU A 323 19.21 1.28 -40.58
C LEU A 323 20.63 1.78 -40.83
N VAL A 324 21.49 0.86 -41.26
CA VAL A 324 22.89 1.16 -41.55
C VAL A 324 22.98 1.75 -42.95
N HIS A 325 23.48 2.99 -43.08
CA HIS A 325 23.79 3.55 -44.40
C HIS A 325 25.03 2.85 -44.94
N PRO A 326 25.03 2.36 -46.19
CA PRO A 326 26.06 1.44 -46.70
C PRO A 326 27.48 2.02 -46.67
N GLU A 327 27.59 3.35 -46.74
CA GLU A 327 28.86 4.09 -46.85
C GLU A 327 29.03 5.14 -45.74
N ASP A 328 28.07 5.28 -44.80
CA ASP A 328 28.03 6.42 -43.88
C ASP A 328 27.36 6.13 -42.52
N PRO A 329 28.02 5.43 -41.59
CA PRO A 329 27.60 5.42 -40.19
C PRO A 329 27.28 6.73 -39.44
N GLY A 330 27.68 7.91 -39.93
CA GLY A 330 27.17 9.19 -39.44
C GLY A 330 25.71 9.46 -39.86
N ARG A 331 25.24 8.76 -40.90
CA ARG A 331 23.84 8.66 -41.37
C ARG A 331 23.13 7.41 -40.85
N ASN A 332 23.69 6.66 -39.90
CA ASN A 332 22.99 5.51 -39.35
C ASN A 332 21.78 5.96 -38.54
N ILE A 333 20.62 5.37 -38.85
CA ILE A 333 19.35 5.75 -38.24
C ILE A 333 19.05 4.73 -37.15
N LYS A 334 19.32 5.11 -35.90
CA LYS A 334 19.10 4.28 -34.71
C LYS A 334 17.77 4.65 -34.07
N HIS A 335 16.89 3.67 -33.93
CA HIS A 335 15.61 3.80 -33.22
C HIS A 335 15.57 2.81 -32.05
N ALA A 336 15.23 3.30 -30.86
CA ALA A 336 15.02 2.48 -29.68
C ALA A 336 13.56 2.02 -29.64
N ILE A 337 13.33 0.71 -29.58
CA ILE A 337 12.00 0.12 -29.40
C ILE A 337 11.85 -0.25 -27.93
N MET A 338 10.88 0.36 -27.27
CA MET A 338 10.54 0.12 -25.86
C MET A 338 9.49 -1.00 -25.73
N PRO A 339 9.52 -1.79 -24.65
CA PRO A 339 8.53 -2.87 -24.44
C PRO A 339 7.06 -2.39 -24.52
N SER A 340 6.77 -1.19 -24.00
CA SER A 340 5.44 -0.59 -24.03
C SER A 340 4.93 -0.25 -25.44
N GLU A 341 5.82 -0.08 -26.43
CA GLU A 341 5.44 0.23 -27.82
C GLU A 341 4.97 -1.02 -28.59
N VAL A 342 5.23 -2.21 -28.06
CA VAL A 342 4.87 -3.52 -28.65
C VAL A 342 3.87 -4.31 -27.80
N GLU A 343 3.51 -3.83 -26.62
CA GLU A 343 2.52 -4.45 -25.70
C GLU A 343 1.06 -4.34 -26.16
N HIS A 344 0.75 -3.43 -27.10
CA HIS A 344 -0.61 -3.15 -27.59
C HIS A 344 -0.75 -3.18 -29.12
N VAL A 345 0.25 -3.72 -29.84
CA VAL A 345 0.20 -3.84 -31.30
C VAL A 345 -0.40 -5.19 -31.67
N ASP A 346 -1.50 -5.20 -32.42
CA ASP A 346 -2.08 -6.43 -32.98
C ASP A 346 -1.03 -7.15 -33.85
N VAL A 347 -0.55 -8.31 -33.35
CA VAL A 347 0.50 -9.07 -34.01
C VAL A 347 -0.09 -9.87 -35.19
N TYR A 348 -0.06 -9.26 -36.38
CA TYR A 348 -0.45 -9.93 -37.62
C TYR A 348 0.67 -10.83 -38.14
N PHE A 349 0.53 -12.13 -37.91
CA PHE A 349 1.40 -13.16 -38.49
C PHE A 349 1.07 -13.38 -39.97
N THR A 350 1.86 -12.81 -40.88
CA THR A 350 1.81 -13.18 -42.30
C THR A 350 2.46 -14.56 -42.50
N ARG A 351 1.75 -15.45 -43.20
CA ARG A 351 2.24 -16.79 -43.54
C ARG A 351 3.36 -16.67 -44.56
N ILE A 352 4.62 -16.82 -44.13
CA ILE A 352 5.76 -16.91 -45.05
C ILE A 352 5.52 -18.11 -45.98
N GLN A 353 5.23 -17.85 -47.24
CA GLN A 353 5.32 -18.86 -48.29
C GLN A 353 6.80 -19.16 -48.48
N ARG A 354 7.18 -20.43 -48.39
CA ARG A 354 8.45 -20.86 -48.99
C ARG A 354 8.33 -20.63 -50.49
N GLN A 355 9.28 -19.90 -51.06
CA GLN A 355 9.66 -20.15 -52.44
C GLN A 355 10.53 -21.40 -52.40
N ASP A 356 9.94 -22.53 -52.76
CA ASP A 356 10.70 -23.69 -53.21
C ASP A 356 11.04 -23.42 -54.69
N GLU A 357 12.31 -23.06 -54.96
CA GLU A 357 13.09 -23.32 -56.19
C GLU A 357 14.53 -22.77 -56.04
#